data_AF-A0A7C7AI48-F1
#
_entry.id   AF-A0A7C7AI48-F1
#
_cell.length_a   1.000
_cell.length_b   1.000
_cell.length_c   1.000
_cell.angle_alpha   90.00
_cell.angle_beta   90.00
_cell.angle_gamma   90.00
#
_symmetry.space_group_name_H-M   'P 1'
#
loop_
_entity.id
_entity.type
_entity.pdbx_description
1 polymer ?
#
loop_
_entity_poly.entity_id
_entity_poly.type
_entity_poly.pdbx_seq_one_letter_code
_entity_poly.pdbx_strand_id
1 'polypeptide(L)'
;YNIIPTEIRNYVRGMYGRPAAPISDEIKRLIIGNEEVITVRPADLLEDSYDRLKEEIGCLAQSEQDVLSYALFPQVAKSFFEKRTQNISLGSH
;
A
#
# COMPACT_ATOMS: atom_id res chain seq x y z
N TYR A 1 -4.95 -17.77 21.62
CA TYR A 1 -4.59 -17.29 20.26
C TYR A 1 -5.52 -16.15 19.89
N ASN A 2 -5.15 -14.90 20.15
CA ASN A 2 -5.94 -13.72 19.72
C ASN A 2 -5.02 -12.79 18.92
N ILE A 3 -4.57 -13.23 17.74
CA ILE A 3 -3.87 -12.34 16.82
C ILE A 3 -4.93 -11.49 16.14
N ILE A 4 -4.89 -10.19 16.40
CA ILE A 4 -5.76 -9.23 15.73
C ILE A 4 -5.11 -8.84 14.40
N PRO A 5 -5.80 -9.04 13.25
CA PRO A 5 -5.26 -8.71 11.93
C PRO A 5 -4.92 -7.21 11.80
N THR A 6 -3.94 -6.90 10.97
CA THR A 6 -3.48 -5.52 10.74
C THR A 6 -4.58 -4.67 10.12
N GLU A 7 -5.42 -5.24 9.27
CA GLU A 7 -6.55 -4.56 8.63
C GLU A 7 -7.57 -4.10 9.67
N ILE A 8 -7.88 -4.95 10.66
CA ILE A 8 -8.79 -4.62 11.77
C ILE A 8 -8.16 -3.53 12.64
N ARG A 9 -6.87 -3.63 12.93
CA ARG A 9 -6.13 -2.59 13.66
C ARG A 9 -6.20 -1.25 12.92
N ASN A 10 -5.95 -1.25 11.62
CA ASN A 10 -5.97 -0.06 10.76
C ASN A 10 -7.38 0.54 10.64
N TYR A 11 -8.43 -0.29 10.59
CA TYR A 11 -9.82 0.16 10.66
C TYR A 11 -10.10 0.93 11.94
N VAL A 12 -9.72 0.38 13.09
CA VAL A 12 -9.92 1.02 14.39
C VAL A 12 -9.07 2.29 14.54
N ARG A 13 -7.85 2.32 13.97
CA ARG A 13 -7.00 3.51 13.90
C ARG A 13 -7.56 4.62 13.00
N GLY A 14 -8.61 4.36 12.20
CA GLY A 14 -9.18 5.35 11.28
C GLY A 14 -8.53 5.40 9.90
N MET A 15 -7.64 4.45 9.57
CA MET A 15 -6.90 4.42 8.29
C MET A 15 -7.79 4.13 7.07
N TYR A 16 -9.04 3.73 7.29
CA TYR A 16 -10.06 3.55 6.24
C TYR A 16 -11.14 4.64 6.28
N GLY A 17 -10.88 5.73 7.02
CA GLY A 17 -11.83 6.81 7.25
C GLY A 17 -12.69 6.58 8.48
N ARG A 18 -13.75 7.40 8.61
CA ARG A 18 -14.63 7.40 9.77
C ARG A 18 -15.64 6.23 9.70
N PRO A 19 -15.70 5.36 10.72
CA PRO A 19 -16.74 4.34 10.84
C PRO A 19 -18.15 4.95 10.84
N ALA A 20 -19.12 4.26 10.24
CA ALA A 20 -20.52 4.69 10.21
C ALA A 20 -21.13 4.84 11.61
N ALA A 21 -20.67 4.02 12.57
CA ALA A 21 -21.06 4.05 13.97
C ALA A 21 -19.80 4.16 14.87
N PRO A 22 -19.89 4.81 16.04
CA PRO A 22 -18.77 4.90 16.95
C PRO A 22 -18.32 3.52 17.44
N ILE A 23 -17.01 3.31 17.48
CA ILE A 23 -16.39 2.14 18.11
C ILE A 23 -16.25 2.45 19.60
N SER A 24 -16.64 1.52 20.47
CA SER A 24 -16.52 1.70 21.93
C SER A 24 -15.05 1.79 22.35
N ASP A 25 -14.79 2.53 23.43
CA ASP A 25 -13.42 2.75 23.90
C ASP A 25 -12.77 1.49 24.46
N GLU A 26 -13.57 0.55 24.96
CA GLU A 26 -13.10 -0.79 25.36
C GLU A 26 -12.55 -1.55 24.14
N ILE A 27 -13.27 -1.55 23.02
CA ILE A 27 -12.85 -2.23 21.79
C ILE A 27 -11.63 -1.54 21.18
N LYS A 28 -11.57 -0.20 21.20
CA LYS A 28 -10.36 0.53 20.79
C LYS A 28 -9.15 0.09 21.64
N ARG A 29 -9.26 0.11 22.97
CA ARG A 29 -8.17 -0.31 23.87
C ARG A 29 -7.77 -1.77 23.66
N LEU A 30 -8.71 -2.66 23.38
CA LEU A 30 -8.43 -4.06 23.08
C LEU A 30 -7.61 -4.24 21.79
N ILE A 31 -7.90 -3.43 20.76
CA ILE A 31 -7.34 -3.62 19.41
C ILE A 31 -6.05 -2.80 19.18
N ILE A 32 -6.06 -1.54 19.62
CA ILE A 32 -4.97 -0.56 19.37
C ILE A 32 -4.30 -0.08 20.66
N GLY A 33 -4.73 -0.53 21.85
CA GLY A 33 -4.12 -0.12 23.12
C GLY A 33 -4.26 1.39 23.36
N ASN A 34 -3.11 2.06 23.49
CA ASN A 34 -3.02 3.51 23.73
C ASN A 34 -2.68 4.30 22.46
N GLU A 35 -2.73 3.66 21.29
CA GLU A 35 -2.45 4.35 20.03
C GLU A 35 -3.56 5.36 19.67
N GLU A 36 -3.16 6.41 18.98
CA GLU A 36 -4.11 7.45 18.54
C GLU A 36 -4.92 7.01 17.32
N VAL A 37 -6.19 7.41 17.32
CA VAL A 37 -7.10 7.25 16.18
C VAL A 37 -7.00 8.51 15.33
N ILE A 38 -6.61 8.37 14.06
CA ILE A 38 -6.58 9.51 13.15
C ILE A 38 -8.01 9.98 12.85
N THR A 39 -8.18 11.30 12.73
CA THR A 39 -9.48 11.93 12.46
C THR A 39 -9.52 12.70 11.13
N VAL A 40 -8.37 12.78 10.45
CA VAL A 40 -8.20 13.38 9.13
C VAL A 40 -8.43 12.37 8.02
N ARG A 41 -8.46 12.82 6.75
CA ARG A 41 -8.48 11.90 5.61
C ARG A 41 -7.13 11.17 5.58
N PRO A 42 -7.10 9.81 5.57
CA PRO A 42 -5.84 9.06 5.67
C PRO A 42 -4.80 9.41 4.60
N ALA A 43 -5.26 9.78 3.39
CA ALA A 43 -4.40 10.20 2.29
C ALA A 43 -3.64 11.51 2.57
N ASP A 44 -4.10 12.34 3.51
CA ASP A 44 -3.42 13.60 3.87
C ASP A 44 -2.15 13.36 4.71
N LEU A 45 -1.96 12.13 5.21
CA LEU A 45 -0.75 11.69 5.93
C LEU A 45 0.28 11.05 5.01
N LEU A 46 -0.02 10.92 3.70
CA LEU A 46 0.90 10.34 2.73
C LEU A 46 1.74 11.44 2.08
N GLU A 47 3.03 11.16 1.95
CA GLU A 47 3.94 11.98 1.14
C GLU A 47 3.73 11.66 -0.35
N ASP A 48 4.05 12.63 -1.22
CA ASP A 48 4.12 12.37 -2.65
C ASP A 48 5.19 11.30 -2.92
N SER A 49 4.82 10.31 -3.72
CA SER A 49 5.63 9.12 -3.94
C SER A 49 5.82 8.79 -5.42
N TYR A 50 5.16 9.50 -6.34
CA TYR A 50 5.21 9.13 -7.75
C TYR A 50 6.63 9.17 -8.31
N ASP A 51 7.33 10.29 -8.14
CA ASP A 51 8.69 10.46 -8.66
C ASP A 51 9.67 9.48 -8.02
N ARG A 52 9.56 9.27 -6.70
CA ARG A 52 10.35 8.28 -5.96
C ARG A 52 10.14 6.87 -6.51
N LEU A 53 8.89 6.47 -6.74
CA LEU A 53 8.56 5.14 -7.26
C LEU A 53 8.99 4.96 -8.71
N LYS A 54 8.92 6.02 -9.52
CA LYS A 54 9.42 6.05 -10.90
C LYS A 54 10.93 5.84 -10.96
N GLU A 55 11.68 6.50 -10.07
CA GLU A 55 13.12 6.29 -9.92
C GLU A 55 13.44 4.87 -9.42
N GLU A 56 12.68 4.37 -8.45
CA GLU A 56 12.88 3.05 -7.85
C GLU A 56 12.69 1.89 -8.85
N ILE A 57 11.64 1.96 -9.70
CA ILE A 57 11.40 0.94 -10.73
C ILE A 57 12.33 1.09 -11.95
N GLY A 58 12.79 2.31 -12.23
CA GLY A 58 13.76 2.62 -13.27
C GLY A 58 13.37 2.06 -14.65
N CYS A 59 14.32 1.41 -15.33
CA CYS A 59 14.16 0.93 -16.69
C CYS A 59 13.18 -0.25 -16.85
N LEU A 60 12.72 -0.87 -15.76
CA LEU A 60 11.71 -1.93 -15.82
C LEU A 60 10.33 -1.37 -16.24
N ALA A 61 10.04 -0.12 -15.85
CA ALA A 61 8.87 0.59 -16.32
C ALA A 61 9.12 1.18 -17.71
N GLN A 62 8.27 0.81 -18.67
CA GLN A 62 8.32 1.28 -20.05
C GLN A 62 7.21 2.32 -20.34
N SER A 63 6.31 2.54 -19.37
CA SER A 63 5.22 3.51 -19.44
C SER A 63 4.84 4.01 -18.05
N GLU A 64 4.02 5.06 -18.01
CA GLU A 64 3.42 5.55 -16.76
C GLU A 64 2.54 4.48 -16.09
N GLN A 65 1.84 3.65 -16.88
CA GLN A 65 1.01 2.57 -16.34
C GLN A 65 1.83 1.50 -15.62
N ASP A 66 3.08 1.29 -16.04
CA ASP A 66 3.98 0.37 -15.34
C ASP A 66 4.41 0.95 -13.98
N VAL A 67 4.66 2.26 -13.89
CA VAL A 67 4.96 2.95 -12.63
C VAL A 67 3.76 2.84 -11.68
N LEU A 68 2.53 3.05 -12.17
CA LEU A 68 1.32 2.90 -11.35
C LEU A 68 1.09 1.45 -10.91
N SER A 69 1.36 0.47 -11.78
CA SER A 69 1.28 -0.94 -11.42
C SER A 69 2.28 -1.29 -10.31
N TYR A 70 3.48 -0.73 -10.40
CA TYR A 70 4.50 -0.85 -9.35
C TYR A 70 4.08 -0.17 -8.05
N ALA A 71 3.48 1.03 -8.10
CA ALA A 71 2.96 1.73 -6.93
C ALA A 71 1.90 0.92 -6.16
N LEU A 72 1.03 0.20 -6.88
CA LEU A 72 -0.04 -0.60 -6.28
C LEU A 72 0.44 -1.97 -5.80
N PHE A 73 1.35 -2.62 -6.55
CA PHE A 73 1.79 -4.00 -6.27
C PHE A 73 3.31 -4.18 -6.48
N PRO A 74 4.18 -3.57 -5.65
CA PRO A 74 5.61 -3.47 -5.95
C PRO A 74 6.31 -4.80 -6.28
N GLN A 75 6.10 -5.81 -5.45
CA GLN A 75 6.74 -7.13 -5.62
C GLN A 75 6.24 -7.88 -6.86
N VAL A 76 4.92 -7.84 -7.10
CA VAL A 76 4.28 -8.54 -8.21
C VAL A 76 4.64 -7.87 -9.53
N ALA A 77 4.53 -6.54 -9.60
CA ALA A 77 4.84 -5.74 -10.77
C ALA A 77 6.32 -5.86 -11.15
N LYS A 78 7.24 -5.75 -10.18
CA LYS A 78 8.68 -5.91 -10.43
C LYS A 78 8.99 -7.29 -11.03
N SER A 79 8.51 -8.37 -10.42
CA SER A 79 8.72 -9.72 -10.94
C SER A 79 8.13 -9.92 -12.34
N PHE A 80 6.99 -9.31 -12.62
CA PHE A 80 6.36 -9.35 -13.94
C PHE A 80 7.19 -8.61 -15.00
N PHE A 81 7.66 -7.39 -14.71
CA PHE A 81 8.44 -6.58 -15.65
C PHE A 81 9.86 -7.14 -15.91
N GLU A 82 10.48 -7.74 -14.91
CA GLU A 82 11.74 -8.49 -15.08
C GLU A 82 11.56 -9.62 -16.12
N LYS A 83 10.48 -10.42 -15.98
CA LYS A 83 10.16 -11.49 -16.94
C LYS A 83 9.83 -10.96 -18.33
N ARG A 84 9.10 -9.85 -18.44
CA ARG A 84 8.81 -9.19 -19.72
C ARG A 84 10.10 -8.82 -20.45
N THR A 85 11.04 -8.22 -19.74
CA THR A 85 12.34 -7.81 -20.30
C THR A 85 13.17 -9.01 -20.76
N GLN A 86 13.17 -10.10 -19.98
CA GLN A 86 13.83 -11.35 -20.39
C GLN A 86 13.23 -11.93 -21.68
N ASN A 87 11.90 -12.01 -21.78
CA ASN A 87 11.22 -12.56 -22.96
C ASN A 87 11.53 -11.78 -24.25
N ILE A 88 11.67 -10.45 -24.16
CA ILE A 88 12.07 -9.61 -25.30
C ILE A 88 13.50 -9.96 -25.74
N SER A 89 14.41 -10.20 -24.79
CA SER A 89 15.79 -10.59 -25.09
C SER A 89 15.89 -11.97 -25.76
N LEU A 90 14.99 -12.90 -25.47
CA LEU A 90 15.00 -14.26 -26.04
C LEU A 90 14.41 -14.33 -27.46
N GLY A 91 13.47 -13.44 -27.81
CA GLY A 91 12.85 -13.40 -29.14
C GLY A 91 13.62 -12.60 -30.20
N SER A 92 14.79 -12.05 -29.85
CA SER A 92 15.63 -11.22 -30.72
C SER A 92 16.82 -11.97 -31.34
N HIS A 93 16.82 -13.31 -31.23
CA HIS A 93 17.77 -14.25 -31.84
C HIS A 93 17.03 -15.21 -32.77
#